data_AF-A0A0C2MRY5-F1
#
_entry.id   AF-A0A0C2MRY5-F1
#
_cell.length_a   1.000
_cell.length_b   1.000
_cell.length_c   1.000
_cell.angle_alpha   90.00
_cell.angle_beta   90.00
_cell.angle_gamma   90.00
#
_symmetry.space_group_name_H-M   'P 1'
#
loop_
_entity.id
_entity.type
_entity.pdbx_description
1 polymer ?
#
loop_
_entity_poly.entity_id
_entity_poly.type
_entity_poly.pdbx_seq_one_letter_code
_entity_poly.pdbx_strand_id
1 'polypeptide(L)'
;MNRSNIDAWDLMCKANILMEKNQFKEAADTYYESAEIATAQEIRSDFIKERYEDAAKCYLKTKDVRAYECYNKVVDVNVKNGQINRAIQKCFEYGYLLFVELKEEGLYEKLYRKGEDLRLLHDLQHSCVITKFDVPVIEENDEKTLQQAVSDAVDLRKKVIDHLIKFQVKELVNGKRVITHECMIVFNLKRYAEIAFRLEPTLMNSSKRKHHEK
;
A
#
# COMPACT_ATOMS: atom_id res chain seq x y z
N MET A 1 42.74 11.50 -14.63
CA MET A 1 41.76 11.97 -13.64
C MET A 1 41.31 10.75 -12.84
N ASN A 2 41.81 10.59 -11.62
CA ASN A 2 41.43 9.46 -10.74
C ASN A 2 39.97 9.65 -10.33
N ARG A 3 39.07 8.82 -10.85
CA ARG A 3 37.78 8.59 -10.20
C ARG A 3 38.13 7.94 -8.86
N SER A 4 38.14 8.74 -7.80
CA SER A 4 38.04 8.24 -6.44
C SER A 4 36.98 7.14 -6.45
N ASN A 5 37.34 5.97 -5.95
CA ASN A 5 36.46 4.82 -5.86
C ASN A 5 35.34 5.23 -4.89
N ILE A 6 34.26 5.85 -5.40
CA ILE A 6 33.16 6.35 -4.58
C ILE A 6 32.52 5.10 -3.98
N ASP A 7 32.68 4.96 -2.67
CA ASP A 7 32.18 3.82 -1.94
C ASP A 7 30.71 4.05 -1.55
N ALA A 8 29.87 3.02 -1.74
CA ALA A 8 28.45 3.12 -1.46
C ALA A 8 28.17 3.37 0.04
N TRP A 9 29.02 2.87 0.93
CA TRP A 9 28.93 3.11 2.37
C TRP A 9 29.25 4.55 2.72
N ASP A 10 30.28 5.14 2.12
CA ASP A 10 30.64 6.55 2.34
C ASP A 10 29.48 7.49 1.95
N LEU A 11 28.82 7.20 0.82
CA LEU A 11 27.62 7.94 0.41
C LEU A 11 26.46 7.76 1.39
N MET A 12 26.22 6.55 1.89
CA MET A 12 25.20 6.31 2.91
C MET A 12 25.51 7.11 4.19
N CYS A 13 26.75 7.09 4.67
CA CYS A 13 27.16 7.87 5.85
C CYS A 13 26.95 9.38 5.63
N LYS A 14 27.29 9.89 4.44
CA LYS A 14 27.02 11.27 4.07
C LYS A 14 25.52 11.58 4.06
N ALA A 15 24.70 10.70 3.49
CA ALA A 15 23.25 10.85 3.46
C ALA A 15 22.63 10.86 4.87
N ASN A 16 23.14 10.03 5.80
CA ASN A 16 22.74 10.05 7.21
C ASN A 16 23.01 11.42 7.86
N ILE A 17 24.18 12.02 7.64
CA ILE A 17 24.51 13.35 8.16
C ILE A 17 23.57 14.42 7.59
N LEU A 18 23.23 14.32 6.30
CA LEU A 18 22.27 15.23 5.66
C LEU A 18 20.86 15.06 6.26
N MET A 19 20.46 13.83 6.58
CA MET A 19 19.20 13.54 7.26
C MET A 19 19.12 14.17 8.65
N GLU A 20 20.18 14.06 9.44
CA GLU A 20 20.26 14.69 10.77
C GLU A 20 20.13 16.22 10.69
N LYS A 21 20.58 16.82 9.58
CA LYS A 21 20.44 18.24 9.29
C LYS A 21 19.10 18.62 8.65
N ASN A 22 18.17 17.68 8.49
CA ASN A 22 16.89 17.85 7.79
C ASN A 22 17.02 18.30 6.33
N GLN A 23 18.16 18.03 5.69
CA GLN A 23 18.39 18.30 4.27
C GLN A 23 17.84 17.14 3.43
N PHE A 24 16.52 16.98 3.45
CA PHE A 24 15.85 15.78 2.93
C PHE A 24 16.08 15.56 1.44
N LYS A 25 16.13 16.62 0.64
CA LYS A 25 16.32 16.50 -0.81
C LYS A 25 17.73 15.98 -1.14
N GLU A 26 18.75 16.60 -0.57
CA GLU A 26 20.15 16.22 -0.75
C GLU A 26 20.42 14.83 -0.17
N ALA A 27 19.81 14.51 0.99
CA ALA A 27 19.87 13.17 1.56
C ALA A 27 19.25 12.12 0.63
N ALA A 28 18.08 12.40 0.04
CA ALA A 28 17.40 11.50 -0.88
C ALA A 28 18.28 11.20 -2.10
N ASP A 29 18.82 12.24 -2.73
CA ASP A 29 19.68 12.11 -3.91
C ASP A 29 20.97 11.33 -3.56
N THR A 30 21.55 11.55 -2.38
CA THR A 30 22.76 10.84 -1.92
C THR A 30 22.48 9.37 -1.60
N TYR A 31 21.34 9.04 -0.97
CA TYR A 31 20.93 7.64 -0.76
C TYR A 31 20.67 6.92 -2.07
N TYR A 32 20.02 7.61 -3.02
CA TYR A 32 19.78 7.05 -4.34
C TYR A 32 21.10 6.73 -5.06
N GLU A 33 22.06 7.66 -5.05
CA GLU A 33 23.39 7.43 -5.62
C GLU A 33 24.12 6.26 -4.94
N SER A 34 24.05 6.16 -3.60
CA SER A 34 24.56 5.03 -2.83
C SER A 34 23.96 3.70 -3.31
N ALA A 35 22.65 3.67 -3.56
CA ALA A 35 21.94 2.48 -4.04
C ALA A 35 22.33 2.10 -5.49
N GLU A 36 22.50 3.08 -6.38
CA GLU A 36 22.95 2.86 -7.76
C GLU A 36 24.37 2.29 -7.80
N ILE A 37 25.30 2.85 -7.02
CA ILE A 37 26.67 2.34 -6.93
C ILE A 37 26.67 0.92 -6.35
N ALA A 38 25.92 0.70 -5.27
CA ALA A 38 25.79 -0.63 -4.68
C ALA A 38 25.20 -1.66 -5.65
N THR A 39 24.25 -1.25 -6.49
CA THR A 39 23.69 -2.09 -7.55
C THR A 39 24.72 -2.41 -8.63
N ALA A 40 25.49 -1.41 -9.08
CA ALA A 40 26.53 -1.58 -10.10
C ALA A 40 27.70 -2.45 -9.61
N GLN A 41 27.98 -2.42 -8.32
CA GLN A 41 29.01 -3.23 -7.67
C GLN A 41 28.49 -4.59 -7.17
N GLU A 42 27.21 -4.90 -7.43
CA GLU A 42 26.56 -6.14 -6.98
C GLU A 42 26.71 -6.40 -5.47
N ILE A 43 26.66 -5.33 -4.67
CA ILE A 43 26.65 -5.41 -3.21
C ILE A 43 25.40 -6.18 -2.75
N ARG A 44 25.44 -6.70 -1.53
CA ARG A 44 24.32 -7.39 -0.87
C ARG A 44 22.99 -6.67 -1.12
N SER A 45 22.00 -7.42 -1.57
CA SER A 45 20.70 -6.89 -1.96
C SER A 45 19.94 -6.17 -0.85
N ASP A 46 20.11 -6.59 0.41
CA ASP A 46 19.50 -5.90 1.54
C ASP A 46 20.03 -4.46 1.67
N PHE A 47 21.33 -4.25 1.45
CA PHE A 47 21.90 -2.91 1.43
C PHE A 47 21.28 -2.07 0.31
N ILE A 48 21.23 -2.59 -0.91
CA ILE A 48 20.64 -1.90 -2.06
C ILE A 48 19.18 -1.50 -1.77
N LYS A 49 18.37 -2.45 -1.29
CA LYS A 49 16.95 -2.24 -1.00
C LYS A 49 16.76 -1.16 0.06
N GLU A 50 17.49 -1.23 1.17
CA GLU A 50 17.38 -0.24 2.25
C GLU A 50 17.74 1.17 1.76
N ARG A 51 18.78 1.33 0.92
CA ARG A 51 19.16 2.67 0.43
C ARG A 51 18.11 3.27 -0.51
N TYR A 52 17.50 2.48 -1.39
CA TYR A 52 16.34 2.97 -2.15
C TYR A 52 15.15 3.28 -1.24
N GLU A 53 14.84 2.46 -0.24
CA GLU A 53 13.77 2.77 0.73
C GLU A 53 14.04 4.06 1.50
N ASP A 54 15.28 4.30 1.92
CA ASP A 54 15.69 5.52 2.62
C ASP A 54 15.57 6.75 1.71
N ALA A 55 16.01 6.65 0.45
CA ALA A 55 15.80 7.69 -0.56
C ALA A 55 14.31 7.98 -0.76
N ALA A 56 13.47 6.94 -0.89
CA ALA A 56 12.03 7.08 -1.08
C ALA A 56 11.37 7.82 0.10
N LYS A 57 11.70 7.45 1.35
CA LYS A 57 11.20 8.13 2.55
C LYS A 57 11.55 9.62 2.55
N CYS A 58 12.76 9.96 2.11
CA CYS A 58 13.19 11.36 2.00
C CYS A 58 12.40 12.12 0.93
N TYR A 59 12.22 11.52 -0.26
CA TYR A 59 11.40 12.08 -1.33
C TYR A 59 9.94 12.27 -0.91
N LEU A 60 9.36 11.34 -0.14
CA LEU A 60 8.01 11.50 0.40
C LEU A 60 7.88 12.73 1.32
N LYS A 61 8.88 13.00 2.16
CA LYS A 61 8.90 14.21 3.02
C LYS A 61 8.90 15.50 2.20
N THR A 62 9.53 15.49 1.03
CA THR A 62 9.58 16.63 0.11
C THR A 62 8.48 16.60 -0.95
N LYS A 63 7.52 15.67 -0.84
CA LYS A 63 6.44 15.44 -1.82
C LYS A 63 6.95 15.26 -3.25
N ASP A 64 8.09 14.59 -3.39
CA ASP A 64 8.74 14.32 -4.67
C ASP A 64 8.31 12.95 -5.22
N VAL A 65 7.83 12.94 -6.48
CA VAL A 65 7.34 11.74 -7.16
C VAL A 65 8.40 10.68 -7.41
N ARG A 66 9.69 11.04 -7.32
CA ARG A 66 10.82 10.10 -7.43
C ARG A 66 10.80 9.00 -6.36
N ALA A 67 10.04 9.18 -5.28
CA ALA A 67 9.74 8.10 -4.33
C ALA A 67 9.19 6.83 -5.02
N TYR A 68 8.36 6.98 -6.06
CA TYR A 68 7.86 5.85 -6.84
C TYR A 68 8.98 5.05 -7.50
N GLU A 69 9.96 5.72 -8.10
CA GLU A 69 11.06 5.06 -8.79
C GLU A 69 11.90 4.24 -7.81
N CYS A 70 12.25 4.82 -6.67
CA CYS A 70 12.97 4.12 -5.61
C CYS A 70 12.22 2.85 -5.16
N TYR A 71 10.93 2.95 -4.87
CA TYR A 71 10.12 1.79 -4.49
C TYR A 71 10.03 0.74 -5.60
N ASN A 72 9.90 1.18 -6.85
CA ASN A 72 9.87 0.27 -7.99
C ASN A 72 11.21 -0.49 -8.15
N LYS A 73 12.35 0.17 -7.90
CA LYS A 73 13.67 -0.49 -7.88
C LYS A 73 13.81 -1.51 -6.76
N VAL A 74 13.26 -1.24 -5.57
CA VAL A 74 13.22 -2.25 -4.49
C VAL A 74 12.42 -3.48 -4.90
N VAL A 75 11.28 -3.30 -5.56
CA VAL A 75 10.50 -4.42 -6.12
C VAL A 75 11.35 -5.20 -7.13
N ASP A 76 12.04 -4.51 -8.04
CA ASP A 76 12.88 -5.17 -9.06
C ASP A 76 14.03 -5.97 -8.43
N VAL A 77 14.66 -5.47 -7.37
CA VAL A 77 15.70 -6.21 -6.63
C VAL A 77 15.13 -7.48 -5.99
N ASN A 78 13.92 -7.41 -5.39
CA ASN A 78 13.27 -8.61 -4.84
C ASN A 78 12.94 -9.63 -5.94
N VAL A 79 12.44 -9.19 -7.10
CA VAL A 79 12.14 -10.07 -8.25
C VAL A 79 13.41 -10.75 -8.75
N LYS A 80 14.51 -9.99 -8.97
CA LYS A 80 15.81 -10.52 -9.41
C LYS A 80 16.37 -11.57 -8.46
N ASN A 81 16.15 -11.43 -7.15
CA ASN A 81 16.59 -12.38 -6.15
C ASN A 81 15.63 -13.56 -5.93
N GLY A 82 14.59 -13.70 -6.75
CA GLY A 82 13.57 -14.75 -6.61
C GLY A 82 12.63 -14.57 -5.41
N GLN A 83 12.67 -13.42 -4.74
CA GLN A 83 11.83 -13.10 -3.58
C GLN A 83 10.44 -12.62 -4.02
N ILE A 84 9.74 -13.41 -4.84
CA ILE A 84 8.50 -13.00 -5.53
C ILE A 84 7.39 -12.57 -4.57
N ASN A 85 7.11 -13.38 -3.53
CA ASN A 85 6.10 -13.03 -2.52
C ASN A 85 6.41 -11.70 -1.83
N ARG A 86 7.70 -11.43 -1.56
CA ARG A 86 8.15 -10.16 -0.97
C ARG A 86 7.98 -9.01 -1.95
N ALA A 87 8.32 -9.20 -3.23
CA ALA A 87 8.12 -8.21 -4.28
C ALA A 87 6.65 -7.80 -4.42
N ILE A 88 5.73 -8.79 -4.42
CA ILE A 88 4.29 -8.57 -4.47
C ILE A 88 3.83 -7.81 -3.22
N GLN A 89 4.20 -8.25 -2.02
CA GLN A 89 3.88 -7.52 -0.78
C GLN A 89 4.32 -6.06 -0.85
N LYS A 90 5.56 -5.81 -1.29
CA LYS A 90 6.12 -4.47 -1.43
C LYS A 90 5.38 -3.59 -2.42
N CYS A 91 4.87 -4.16 -3.53
CA CYS A 91 4.02 -3.40 -4.46
C CYS A 91 2.80 -2.78 -3.76
N PHE A 92 2.12 -3.55 -2.90
CA PHE A 92 0.93 -3.06 -2.18
C PHE A 92 1.28 -2.11 -1.04
N GLU A 93 2.32 -2.41 -0.25
CA GLU A 93 2.78 -1.54 0.83
C GLU A 93 3.19 -0.16 0.30
N TYR A 94 4.04 -0.12 -0.73
CA TYR A 94 4.52 1.13 -1.31
C TYR A 94 3.44 1.87 -2.10
N GLY A 95 2.56 1.16 -2.80
CA GLY A 95 1.41 1.79 -3.44
C GLY A 95 0.52 2.50 -2.43
N TYR A 96 0.26 1.88 -1.27
CA TYR A 96 -0.51 2.53 -0.20
C TYR A 96 0.21 3.76 0.37
N LEU A 97 1.52 3.67 0.61
CA LEU A 97 2.31 4.83 1.07
C LEU A 97 2.24 6.01 0.09
N LEU A 98 2.40 5.75 -1.22
CA LEU A 98 2.29 6.80 -2.24
C LEU A 98 0.89 7.40 -2.31
N PHE A 99 -0.15 6.57 -2.19
CA PHE A 99 -1.55 7.02 -2.15
C PHE A 99 -1.81 7.97 -0.98
N VAL A 100 -1.36 7.61 0.22
CA VAL A 100 -1.53 8.43 1.42
C VAL A 100 -0.71 9.72 1.35
N GLU A 101 0.56 9.62 0.94
CA GLU A 101 1.51 10.71 1.07
C GLU A 101 1.53 11.70 -0.10
N LEU A 102 1.49 11.22 -1.34
CA LEU A 102 1.61 12.10 -2.51
C LEU A 102 0.26 12.49 -3.10
N LYS A 103 -0.76 11.62 -2.97
CA LYS A 103 -2.08 11.79 -3.62
C LYS A 103 -2.03 12.02 -5.13
N GLU A 104 -0.87 11.84 -5.75
CA GLU A 104 -0.68 11.93 -7.19
C GLU A 104 -1.39 10.78 -7.89
N GLU A 105 -2.27 11.12 -8.83
CA GLU A 105 -3.13 10.15 -9.48
C GLU A 105 -2.30 9.17 -10.33
N GLY A 106 -2.52 7.87 -10.11
CA GLY A 106 -2.01 6.80 -10.96
C GLY A 106 -0.63 6.22 -10.61
N LEU A 107 0.22 6.87 -9.79
CA LEU A 107 1.52 6.29 -9.41
C LEU A 107 1.38 5.05 -8.53
N TYR A 108 0.50 5.10 -7.53
CA TYR A 108 0.21 3.95 -6.66
C TYR A 108 -0.45 2.81 -7.43
N GLU A 109 -1.31 3.13 -8.42
CA GLU A 109 -1.97 2.13 -9.27
C GLU A 109 -0.96 1.33 -10.10
N LYS A 110 0.12 1.97 -10.57
CA LYS A 110 1.21 1.27 -11.28
C LYS A 110 1.84 0.18 -10.42
N LEU A 111 2.05 0.45 -9.13
CA LEU A 111 2.59 -0.56 -8.21
C LEU A 111 1.57 -1.67 -7.96
N TYR A 112 0.30 -1.33 -7.71
CA TYR A 112 -0.74 -2.35 -7.53
C TYR A 112 -0.85 -3.28 -8.74
N ARG A 113 -0.87 -2.71 -9.96
CA ARG A 113 -0.89 -3.48 -11.20
C ARG A 113 0.34 -4.38 -11.32
N LYS A 114 1.54 -3.87 -11.04
CA LYS A 114 2.76 -4.66 -11.04
C LYS A 114 2.70 -5.84 -10.05
N GLY A 115 2.14 -5.63 -8.86
CA GLY A 115 1.93 -6.70 -7.88
C GLY A 115 0.96 -7.77 -8.36
N GLU A 116 -0.12 -7.38 -9.02
CA GLU A 116 -1.07 -8.30 -9.66
C GLU A 116 -0.43 -9.08 -10.82
N ASP A 117 0.31 -8.40 -11.69
CA ASP A 117 1.02 -8.99 -12.84
C ASP A 117 2.06 -10.01 -12.38
N LEU A 118 2.86 -9.68 -11.35
CA LEU A 118 3.82 -10.60 -10.74
C LEU A 118 3.13 -11.83 -10.16
N ARG A 119 1.96 -11.65 -9.55
CA ARG A 119 1.21 -12.77 -8.99
C ARG A 119 0.72 -13.71 -10.09
N LEU A 120 0.15 -13.16 -11.16
CA LEU A 120 -0.32 -13.93 -12.32
C LEU A 120 0.84 -14.66 -13.02
N LEU A 121 1.96 -13.97 -13.23
CA LEU A 121 3.14 -14.53 -13.88
C LEU A 121 3.72 -15.77 -13.17
N HIS A 122 3.54 -15.83 -11.84
CA HIS A 122 4.08 -16.91 -11.01
C HIS A 122 3.00 -17.88 -10.49
N ASP A 123 1.78 -17.85 -11.06
CA ASP A 123 0.65 -18.70 -10.68
C ASP A 123 0.34 -18.70 -9.18
N LEU A 124 0.59 -17.58 -8.52
CA LEU A 124 0.36 -17.44 -7.09
C LEU A 124 -1.12 -17.15 -6.82
N GLN A 125 -1.74 -17.92 -5.94
CA GLN A 125 -3.09 -17.57 -5.48
C GLN A 125 -3.05 -16.30 -4.64
N HIS A 126 -4.06 -15.45 -4.78
CA HIS A 126 -4.18 -14.25 -3.98
C HIS A 126 -4.50 -14.60 -2.53
N SER A 127 -3.52 -14.42 -1.65
CA SER A 127 -3.75 -14.38 -0.21
C SER A 127 -3.58 -12.92 0.25
N CYS A 128 -4.68 -12.22 0.50
CA CYS A 128 -4.60 -10.87 1.06
C CYS A 128 -4.05 -10.96 2.50
N VAL A 129 -2.86 -10.41 2.76
CA VAL A 129 -2.15 -10.49 4.05
C VAL A 129 -2.73 -9.53 5.11
N ILE A 130 -3.70 -8.68 4.75
CA ILE A 130 -4.49 -7.91 5.73
C ILE A 130 -5.37 -8.89 6.51
N THR A 131 -4.75 -9.53 7.50
CA THR A 131 -5.35 -10.58 8.35
C THR A 131 -5.76 -10.03 9.71
N LYS A 132 -5.38 -8.79 10.04
CA LYS A 132 -5.78 -8.09 11.26
C LYS A 132 -6.57 -6.84 10.87
N PHE A 133 -7.87 -6.94 11.04
CA PHE A 133 -8.76 -5.79 11.14
C PHE A 133 -8.95 -5.56 12.63
N ASP A 134 -8.29 -4.55 13.19
CA ASP A 134 -8.48 -4.17 14.59
C ASP A 134 -9.86 -3.54 14.70
N VAL A 135 -10.83 -4.34 15.14
CA VAL A 135 -12.20 -3.87 15.37
C VAL A 135 -12.12 -2.79 16.46
N PRO A 136 -12.59 -1.56 16.19
CA PRO A 136 -12.64 -0.54 17.22
C PRO A 136 -13.50 -1.04 18.38
N VAL A 137 -12.95 -0.99 19.60
CA VAL A 137 -13.72 -1.31 20.81
C VAL A 137 -14.64 -0.14 21.08
N ILE A 138 -15.93 -0.31 20.80
CA ILE A 138 -16.98 0.65 21.14
C ILE A 138 -17.53 0.22 22.50
N GLU A 139 -17.32 1.03 23.54
CA GLU A 139 -17.92 0.77 24.85
C GLU A 139 -19.45 0.93 24.74
N GLU A 140 -20.21 -0.12 25.08
CA GLU A 140 -21.67 -0.23 24.87
C GLU A 140 -22.51 0.86 25.57
N ASN A 141 -21.91 1.66 26.46
CA ASN A 141 -22.64 2.61 27.32
C ASN A 141 -22.77 4.03 26.74
N ASP A 142 -22.18 4.32 25.58
CA ASP A 142 -22.34 5.61 24.92
C ASP A 142 -23.09 5.46 23.58
N GLU A 143 -24.42 5.56 23.67
CA GLU A 143 -25.34 5.46 22.53
C GLU A 143 -25.00 6.45 21.41
N LYS A 144 -24.46 7.64 21.73
CA LYS A 144 -24.02 8.61 20.72
C LYS A 144 -22.76 8.14 20.00
N THR A 145 -21.80 7.58 20.72
CA THR A 145 -20.59 7.01 20.13
C THR A 145 -20.91 5.80 19.25
N LEU A 146 -21.87 4.97 19.65
CA LEU A 146 -22.37 3.86 18.82
C LEU A 146 -23.06 4.37 17.54
N GLN A 147 -23.96 5.36 17.65
CA GLN A 147 -24.65 5.93 16.49
C GLN A 147 -23.67 6.59 15.52
N GLN A 148 -22.66 7.31 16.03
CA GLN A 148 -21.62 7.92 15.21
C GLN A 148 -20.78 6.86 14.49
N ALA A 149 -20.33 5.81 15.19
CA ALA A 149 -19.57 4.72 14.59
C ALA A 149 -20.38 3.99 13.49
N VAL A 150 -21.69 3.79 13.69
CA VAL A 150 -22.57 3.23 12.66
C VAL A 150 -22.69 4.16 11.46
N SER A 151 -22.86 5.47 11.68
CA SER A 151 -22.90 6.46 10.60
C SER A 151 -21.60 6.45 9.79
N ASP A 152 -20.46 6.47 10.47
CA ASP A 152 -19.13 6.44 9.86
C ASP A 152 -18.92 5.15 9.06
N ALA A 153 -19.38 4.00 9.57
CA ALA A 153 -19.33 2.73 8.86
C ALA A 153 -20.19 2.73 7.59
N VAL A 154 -21.38 3.33 7.63
CA VAL A 154 -22.25 3.50 6.45
C VAL A 154 -21.61 4.41 5.40
N ASP A 155 -20.97 5.49 5.81
CA ASP A 155 -20.29 6.41 4.89
C ASP A 155 -19.02 5.79 4.30
N LEU A 156 -18.25 5.05 5.10
CA LEU A 156 -17.15 4.23 4.60
C LEU A 156 -17.66 3.21 3.59
N ARG A 157 -18.77 2.51 3.87
CA ARG A 157 -19.38 1.56 2.93
C ARG A 157 -19.73 2.22 1.60
N LYS A 158 -20.32 3.42 1.61
CA LYS A 158 -20.63 4.16 0.38
C LYS A 158 -19.36 4.49 -0.39
N LYS A 159 -18.34 5.07 0.25
CA LYS A 159 -17.06 5.42 -0.38
C LYS A 159 -16.37 4.19 -0.98
N VAL A 160 -16.42 3.07 -0.25
CA VAL A 160 -15.94 1.78 -0.71
C VAL A 160 -16.69 1.38 -1.98
N ILE A 161 -18.02 1.30 -1.95
CA ILE A 161 -18.85 0.94 -3.12
C ILE A 161 -18.59 1.87 -4.31
N ASP A 162 -18.45 3.18 -4.08
CA ASP A 162 -18.14 4.16 -5.12
C ASP A 162 -16.77 3.89 -5.75
N HIS A 163 -15.76 3.55 -4.93
CA HIS A 163 -14.47 3.07 -5.43
C HIS A 163 -14.62 1.76 -6.19
N LEU A 164 -15.41 0.80 -5.69
CA LEU A 164 -15.65 -0.47 -6.40
C LEU A 164 -16.22 -0.24 -7.79
N ILE A 165 -17.17 0.67 -7.91
CA ILE A 165 -17.80 1.04 -9.17
C ILE A 165 -16.80 1.76 -10.08
N LYS A 166 -15.97 2.68 -9.53
CA LYS A 166 -14.92 3.39 -10.28
C LYS A 166 -13.86 2.43 -10.86
N PHE A 167 -13.54 1.37 -10.13
CA PHE A 167 -12.53 0.38 -10.52
C PHE A 167 -13.11 -0.85 -11.26
N GLN A 168 -14.42 -0.88 -11.53
CA GLN A 168 -15.01 -1.87 -12.44
C GLN A 168 -14.70 -1.49 -13.90
N VAL A 169 -13.78 -2.21 -14.52
CA VAL A 169 -13.57 -2.13 -15.97
C VAL A 169 -14.69 -2.90 -16.67
N LYS A 170 -15.57 -2.17 -17.37
CA LYS A 170 -16.65 -2.74 -18.19
C LYS A 170 -16.24 -2.66 -19.65
N GLU A 171 -15.99 -3.81 -20.27
CA GLU A 171 -15.68 -3.88 -21.70
C GLU A 171 -16.89 -4.40 -22.47
N LEU A 172 -16.99 -3.97 -23.74
CA LEU A 172 -17.99 -4.46 -24.67
C LEU A 172 -17.48 -5.75 -25.31
N VAL A 173 -18.00 -6.89 -24.84
CA VAL A 173 -17.73 -8.20 -25.43
C VAL A 173 -19.03 -8.67 -26.09
N ASN A 174 -19.01 -8.86 -27.40
CA ASN A 174 -20.17 -9.31 -28.19
C ASN A 174 -21.46 -8.48 -27.95
N GLY A 175 -21.34 -7.16 -27.90
CA GLY A 175 -22.48 -6.24 -27.72
C GLY A 175 -23.08 -6.21 -26.31
N LYS A 176 -22.50 -6.95 -25.35
CA LYS A 176 -22.87 -6.89 -23.93
C LYS A 176 -21.75 -6.25 -23.13
N ARG A 177 -22.09 -5.38 -22.18
CA ARG A 177 -21.11 -4.88 -21.20
C ARG A 177 -20.80 -6.00 -20.22
N VAL A 178 -19.57 -6.49 -20.27
CA VAL A 178 -19.05 -7.53 -19.38
C VAL A 178 -18.04 -6.88 -18.45
N ILE A 179 -18.11 -7.18 -17.15
CA ILE A 179 -17.05 -6.81 -16.20
C ILE A 179 -15.91 -7.78 -16.46
N THR A 180 -14.85 -7.32 -17.13
CA THR A 180 -13.75 -8.20 -17.56
C THR A 180 -12.65 -8.34 -16.53
N HIS A 181 -12.55 -7.39 -15.60
CA HIS A 181 -11.60 -7.43 -14.51
C HIS A 181 -12.29 -6.94 -13.22
N GLU A 182 -12.64 -7.84 -12.31
CA GLU A 182 -12.82 -7.47 -10.91
C GLU A 182 -11.43 -7.26 -10.32
N CYS A 183 -11.01 -6.00 -10.13
CA CYS A 183 -9.83 -5.71 -9.33
C CYS A 183 -9.99 -6.42 -7.97
N MET A 184 -9.06 -7.28 -7.53
CA MET A 184 -9.29 -8.08 -6.32
C MET A 184 -9.36 -7.27 -5.01
N ILE A 185 -9.02 -5.98 -5.07
CA ILE A 185 -9.38 -4.99 -4.04
C ILE A 185 -10.92 -4.97 -3.83
N VAL A 186 -11.69 -5.14 -4.90
CA VAL A 186 -13.16 -5.21 -4.94
C VAL A 186 -13.71 -6.48 -4.28
N PHE A 187 -13.02 -7.61 -4.45
CA PHE A 187 -13.43 -8.88 -3.85
C PHE A 187 -13.29 -8.85 -2.32
N ASN A 188 -12.21 -8.25 -1.81
CA ASN A 188 -11.99 -8.11 -0.37
C ASN A 188 -12.93 -7.09 0.27
N LEU A 189 -13.21 -5.96 -0.39
CA LEU A 189 -14.18 -4.97 0.10
C LEU A 189 -15.61 -5.51 0.15
N LYS A 190 -16.01 -6.37 -0.81
CA LYS A 190 -17.27 -7.13 -0.73
C LYS A 190 -17.29 -8.05 0.50
N ARG A 191 -16.20 -8.77 0.78
CA ARG A 191 -16.09 -9.66 1.95
C ARG A 191 -16.08 -8.91 3.28
N TYR A 192 -15.43 -7.74 3.35
CA TYR A 192 -15.51 -6.83 4.51
C TYR A 192 -16.93 -6.31 4.72
N ALA A 193 -17.64 -5.94 3.65
CA ALA A 193 -19.03 -5.55 3.71
C ALA A 193 -19.95 -6.70 4.19
N GLU A 194 -19.69 -7.95 3.77
CA GLU A 194 -20.43 -9.13 4.25
C GLU A 194 -20.17 -9.47 5.72
N ILE A 195 -18.94 -9.29 6.22
CA ILE A 195 -18.62 -9.49 7.64
C ILE A 195 -19.28 -8.40 8.49
N ALA A 196 -19.24 -7.14 8.07
CA ALA A 196 -19.97 -6.05 8.72
C ALA A 196 -21.49 -6.31 8.71
N PHE A 197 -22.02 -6.88 7.63
CA PHE A 197 -23.44 -7.22 7.48
C PHE A 197 -23.90 -8.35 8.41
N ARG A 198 -23.03 -9.30 8.80
CA ARG A 198 -23.37 -10.33 9.81
C ARG A 198 -23.54 -9.77 11.22
N LEU A 199 -23.06 -8.56 11.51
CA LEU A 199 -23.17 -7.91 12.81
C LEU A 199 -24.45 -7.06 12.96
N GLU A 200 -25.09 -6.66 11.85
CA GLU A 200 -26.34 -5.86 11.85
C GLU A 200 -27.53 -6.55 12.54
N PRO A 201 -27.83 -7.86 12.30
CA PRO A 201 -28.99 -8.50 12.93
C PRO A 201 -28.80 -8.77 14.43
N THR A 202 -27.55 -8.92 14.88
CA THR A 202 -27.22 -9.19 16.29
C THR A 202 -27.29 -7.93 17.15
N LEU A 203 -26.89 -6.78 16.61
CA LEU A 203 -26.92 -5.48 17.32
C LEU A 203 -28.34 -4.88 17.37
N MET A 204 -29.17 -5.11 16.35
CA MET A 204 -30.58 -4.68 16.41
C MET A 204 -31.47 -5.57 17.29
N ASN A 205 -31.15 -6.86 17.46
CA ASN A 205 -31.97 -7.78 18.27
C ASN A 205 -31.65 -7.71 19.78
N SER A 206 -30.45 -7.31 20.17
CA SER A 206 -30.09 -7.08 21.59
C SER A 206 -30.78 -5.84 22.18
N SER A 207 -31.00 -4.81 21.36
CA SER A 207 -31.76 -3.61 21.74
C SER A 207 -33.26 -3.89 21.95
N LYS A 208 -33.87 -4.77 21.12
CA LYS A 208 -35.31 -5.08 21.23
C LYS A 208 -35.66 -6.03 22.39
N ARG A 209 -34.74 -6.88 22.85
CA ARG A 209 -35.03 -7.82 23.96
C ARG A 209 -35.05 -7.15 25.34
N LYS A 210 -34.43 -5.99 25.52
CA LYS A 210 -34.42 -5.29 26.83
C LYS A 210 -35.67 -4.44 27.10
N HIS A 211 -36.60 -4.33 26.15
CA HIS A 211 -37.85 -3.57 26.30
C HIS A 211 -39.10 -4.41 26.60
N HIS A 212 -38.97 -5.73 26.76
CA HIS A 212 -40.11 -6.61 27.10
C HIS A 212 -40.06 -7.25 28.50
N GLU A 213 -39.04 -6.95 29.30
CA GLU A 213 -38.95 -7.35 30.71
C GLU A 213 -38.87 -6.11 31.61
N LYS A 214 -39.98 -5.34 31.68
CA LYS A 214 -40.32 -4.46 32.82
C LYS A 214 -41.83 -4.37 32.97
#